data_AF-A0A955KS38-F1
#
_entry.id   AF-A0A955KS38-F1
#
_cell.length_a   1.000
_cell.length_b   1.000
_cell.length_c   1.000
_cell.angle_alpha   90.00
_cell.angle_beta   90.00
_cell.angle_gamma   90.00
#
_symmetry.space_group_name_H-M   'P 1'
#
loop_
_entity.id
_entity.type
_entity.pdbx_description
1 polymer ?
#
loop_
_entity_poly.entity_id
_entity_poly.type
_entity_poly.pdbx_seq_one_letter_code
_entity_poly.pdbx_strand_id
1 'polypeptide(L)'
;MNIIEKYQLPATITVCIVKDKGLYVASLQEYAGCMTEADDMFDLFSNITDMVLTYFNVSRKDALNSNLYYLPKLEQFQKKKKQIQKKNVPLEFYYFHSLNNGNSNLWSKTN
;
A
#
# COMPACT_ATOMS: atom_id res chain seq x y z
N MET A 1 7.25 -10.84 -18.18
CA MET A 1 6.79 -11.27 -16.85
C MET A 1 6.43 -10.01 -16.08
N ASN A 2 5.22 -9.92 -15.52
CA ASN A 2 4.85 -8.74 -14.76
C ASN A 2 5.66 -8.69 -13.44
N ILE A 3 5.74 -7.53 -12.79
CA ILE A 3 6.55 -7.38 -11.57
C ILE A 3 6.01 -8.24 -10.40
N ILE A 4 4.69 -8.43 -10.33
CA ILE A 4 4.01 -9.21 -9.30
C ILE A 4 4.46 -10.67 -9.37
N GLU A 5 4.42 -11.27 -10.57
CA GLU A 5 4.87 -12.64 -10.82
C GLU A 5 6.38 -12.78 -10.61
N LYS A 6 7.16 -11.81 -11.10
CA LYS A 6 8.63 -11.83 -11.00
C LYS A 6 9.12 -11.88 -9.56
N TYR A 7 8.49 -11.10 -8.69
CA TYR A 7 8.89 -10.93 -7.29
C TYR A 7 7.95 -11.63 -6.30
N GLN A 8 6.98 -12.39 -6.81
CA GLN A 8 5.96 -13.09 -6.02
C GLN A 8 5.24 -12.14 -5.04
N LEU A 9 4.92 -10.93 -5.50
CA LEU A 9 4.29 -9.91 -4.66
C LEU A 9 2.88 -10.35 -4.27
N PRO A 10 2.48 -10.15 -3.01
CA PRO A 10 1.16 -10.53 -2.54
C PRO A 10 0.09 -9.66 -3.18
N ALA A 11 -1.02 -10.28 -3.60
CA ALA A 11 -2.16 -9.53 -4.16
C ALA A 11 -2.80 -8.59 -3.13
N THR A 12 -2.80 -9.03 -1.88
CA THR A 12 -3.37 -8.35 -0.73
C THR A 12 -2.41 -8.39 0.44
N ILE A 13 -2.33 -7.31 1.19
CA ILE A 13 -1.58 -7.25 2.46
C ILE A 13 -2.45 -6.63 3.55
N THR A 14 -2.29 -7.12 4.77
CA THR A 14 -2.94 -6.53 5.96
C THR A 14 -2.00 -5.54 6.63
N VAL A 15 -2.39 -4.26 6.62
CA VAL A 15 -1.62 -3.17 7.25
C VAL A 15 -2.39 -2.67 8.47
N CYS A 16 -1.73 -2.68 9.63
CA CYS A 16 -2.23 -1.98 10.81
C CYS A 16 -1.77 -0.53 10.77
N ILE A 17 -2.72 0.40 10.91
CA ILE A 17 -2.44 1.83 10.96
C ILE A 17 -2.95 2.43 12.25
N VAL A 18 -2.14 3.28 12.87
CA VAL A 18 -2.48 4.08 14.04
C VAL A 18 -1.91 5.48 13.90
N LYS A 19 -2.57 6.47 14.50
CA LYS A 19 -1.96 7.78 14.70
C LYS A 19 -1.23 7.79 16.05
N ASP A 20 0.09 7.94 16.05
CA ASP A 20 0.93 8.05 17.24
C ASP A 20 1.77 9.33 17.19
N LYS A 21 1.76 10.10 18.29
CA LYS A 21 2.54 11.35 18.45
C LYS A 21 2.46 12.35 17.27
N GLY A 22 1.34 12.37 16.55
CA GLY A 22 1.13 13.25 15.40
C GLY A 22 1.38 12.60 14.05
N LEU A 23 2.14 11.51 14.00
CA LEU A 23 2.44 10.72 12.81
C LEU A 23 1.41 9.61 12.60
N TYR A 24 1.25 9.19 11.36
CA TYR A 24 0.61 7.93 11.04
C TYR A 24 1.67 6.85 10.93
N VAL A 25 1.51 5.77 11.70
CA VAL A 25 2.42 4.62 11.70
C VAL A 25 1.69 3.44 11.09
N ALA A 26 2.34 2.78 10.13
CA ALA A 26 1.87 1.59 9.44
C ALA A 26 2.80 0.41 9.72
N SER A 27 2.22 -0.77 9.97
CA SER A 27 2.96 -2.02 10.16
C SER A 27 2.28 -3.18 9.43
N LEU A 28 3.03 -4.05 8.76
CA LEU A 28 2.48 -5.26 8.15
C LEU A 28 2.49 -6.38 9.20
N GLN A 29 1.32 -6.90 9.55
CA GLN A 29 1.22 -7.94 10.58
C GLN A 29 1.88 -9.26 10.15
N GLU A 30 1.84 -9.56 8.86
CA GLU A 30 2.36 -10.79 8.28
C GLU A 30 3.90 -10.78 8.14
N TYR A 31 4.53 -9.59 8.25
CA TYR A 31 5.96 -9.40 8.01
C TYR A 31 6.61 -8.64 9.17
N ALA A 32 7.23 -9.38 10.09
CA ALA A 32 7.85 -8.82 11.28
C ALA A 32 8.92 -7.76 10.95
N GLY A 33 8.87 -6.62 11.64
CA GLY A 33 9.79 -5.49 11.44
C GLY A 33 9.47 -4.60 10.23
N CYS A 34 8.44 -4.92 9.44
CA CYS A 34 8.04 -4.14 8.28
C CYS A 34 7.11 -3.01 8.71
N MET A 35 7.70 -1.83 8.97
CA MET A 35 7.01 -0.64 9.47
C MET A 35 7.45 0.63 8.72
N THR A 36 6.54 1.59 8.62
CA THR A 36 6.81 2.92 8.07
C THR A 36 5.91 3.96 8.73
N GLU A 37 6.25 5.23 8.56
CA GLU A 37 5.49 6.35 9.11
C GLU A 37 5.48 7.54 8.15
N ALA A 38 4.49 8.43 8.32
CA ALA A 38 4.38 9.69 7.59
C ALA A 38 3.50 10.70 8.36
N ASP A 39 3.67 11.98 8.06
CA ASP A 39 2.86 13.07 8.64
C ASP A 39 1.42 13.05 8.11
N ASP A 40 1.21 12.58 6.88
CA ASP A 40 -0.10 12.47 6.25
C ASP A 40 -0.35 11.09 5.61
N MET A 41 -1.62 10.87 5.28
CA MET A 41 -2.11 9.58 4.81
C MET A 41 -1.71 9.25 3.37
N PHE A 42 -1.52 10.25 2.51
CA PHE A 42 -1.11 10.00 1.12
C PHE A 42 0.35 9.58 1.08
N ASP A 43 1.21 10.28 1.81
CA ASP A 43 2.62 9.90 1.95
C ASP A 43 2.76 8.53 2.61
N LEU A 44 1.92 8.23 3.60
CA LEU A 44 1.90 6.89 4.21
C LEU A 44 1.61 5.78 3.19
N PHE A 45 0.68 6.00 2.24
CA PHE A 45 0.36 4.99 1.23
C PHE A 45 1.51 4.77 0.23
N SER A 46 2.20 5.84 -0.16
CA SER A 46 3.42 5.76 -0.96
C SER A 46 4.50 4.99 -0.20
N ASN A 47 4.73 5.34 1.06
CA ASN A 47 5.71 4.68 1.92
C ASN A 47 5.38 3.19 2.15
N ILE A 48 4.09 2.83 2.28
CA ILE A 48 3.67 1.43 2.37
C ILE A 48 4.05 0.66 1.10
N THR A 49 3.85 1.26 -0.07
CA THR A 49 4.24 0.66 -1.34
C THR A 49 5.75 0.44 -1.39
N ASP A 50 6.55 1.47 -1.12
CA ASP A 50 8.02 1.38 -1.13
C ASP A 50 8.55 0.37 -0.14
N MET A 51 7.95 0.32 1.06
CA MET A 51 8.28 -0.65 2.10
C MET A 51 8.00 -2.09 1.64
N VAL A 52 6.86 -2.35 0.98
CA VAL A 52 6.56 -3.68 0.40
C VAL A 52 7.57 -4.02 -0.68
N LEU A 53 7.81 -3.12 -1.64
CA LEU A 53 8.76 -3.37 -2.73
C LEU A 53 10.17 -3.65 -2.18
N THR A 54 10.59 -2.92 -1.15
CA THR A 54 11.86 -3.12 -0.47
C THR A 54 11.92 -4.48 0.23
N TYR A 55 10.87 -4.85 0.97
CA TYR A 55 10.81 -6.13 1.68
C TYR A 55 10.95 -7.33 0.73
N PHE A 56 10.32 -7.25 -0.44
CA PHE A 56 10.38 -8.28 -1.49
C PHE A 56 11.62 -8.16 -2.40
N ASN A 57 12.59 -7.33 -2.04
CA ASN A 57 13.84 -7.12 -2.79
C ASN A 57 13.61 -6.75 -4.27
N VAL A 58 12.56 -5.97 -4.53
CA VAL A 58 12.27 -5.45 -5.87
C VAL A 58 13.40 -4.53 -6.29
N SER A 59 13.96 -4.75 -7.48
CA SER A 59 15.05 -3.91 -7.96
C SER A 59 14.56 -2.48 -8.16
N ARG A 60 15.38 -1.48 -7.84
CA ARG A 60 15.02 -0.06 -8.04
C ARG A 60 14.59 0.22 -9.49
N LYS A 61 15.24 -0.43 -10.46
CA LYS A 61 14.89 -0.33 -11.88
C LYS A 61 13.47 -0.82 -12.14
N ASP A 62 13.08 -1.96 -11.57
CA ASP A 62 11.74 -2.51 -11.81
C ASP A 62 10.67 -1.72 -11.05
N ALA A 63 10.95 -1.32 -9.80
CA ALA A 63 10.05 -0.49 -9.00
C ALA A 63 9.65 0.79 -9.74
N LEU A 64 10.63 1.54 -10.26
CA LEU A 64 10.43 2.78 -11.00
C LEU A 64 9.61 2.61 -12.30
N ASN A 65 9.64 1.42 -12.91
CA ASN A 65 8.95 1.16 -14.17
C ASN A 65 7.58 0.49 -14.01
N SER A 66 7.19 0.12 -12.79
CA SER A 66 6.03 -0.75 -12.55
C SER A 66 4.69 -0.04 -12.42
N ASN A 67 4.66 1.26 -12.10
CA ASN A 67 3.44 1.99 -11.72
C ASN A 67 2.57 1.22 -10.70
N LEU A 68 3.20 0.45 -9.81
CA LEU A 68 2.55 -0.40 -8.83
C LEU A 68 2.34 0.38 -7.53
N TYR A 69 1.11 0.35 -7.00
CA TYR A 69 0.78 1.00 -5.73
C TYR A 69 -0.07 0.09 -4.87
N TYR A 70 0.23 -0.01 -3.57
CA TYR A 70 -0.65 -0.65 -2.60
C TYR A 70 -1.55 0.40 -1.96
N LEU A 71 -2.88 0.23 -2.10
CA LEU A 71 -3.86 1.16 -1.54
C LEU A 71 -4.98 0.41 -0.83
N PRO A 72 -5.59 0.99 0.23
CA PRO A 72 -6.73 0.38 0.89
C PRO A 72 -8.00 0.56 0.05
N LYS A 73 -8.97 -0.34 0.20
CA LYS A 73 -10.32 -0.13 -0.37
C LYS A 73 -10.92 1.16 0.20
N LEU A 74 -11.34 2.08 -0.68
CA LEU A 74 -11.84 3.40 -0.30
C LEU A 74 -12.98 3.34 0.74
N GLU A 75 -13.96 2.46 0.54
CA GLU A 75 -15.08 2.30 1.48
C GLU A 75 -14.62 1.82 2.86
N GLN A 76 -13.66 0.89 2.90
CA GLN A 76 -13.10 0.36 4.14
C GLN A 76 -12.34 1.48 4.88
N PHE A 77 -11.52 2.23 4.14
CA PHE A 77 -10.78 3.37 4.69
C PHE A 77 -11.72 4.43 5.24
N GLN A 78 -12.74 4.86 4.48
CA GLN A 78 -13.70 5.86 4.93
C GLN A 78 -14.44 5.45 6.22
N LYS A 79 -14.87 4.19 6.32
CA LYS A 79 -15.55 3.65 7.52
C LYS A 79 -14.63 3.63 8.75
N LYS A 80 -13.34 3.36 8.56
CA LYS A 80 -12.38 3.16 9.65
C LYS A 80 -11.48 4.38 9.93
N LYS A 81 -11.49 5.42 9.09
CA LYS A 81 -10.61 6.61 9.20
C LYS A 81 -10.66 7.27 10.59
N LYS A 82 -11.85 7.41 11.17
CA LYS A 82 -12.02 7.98 12.53
C LYS A 82 -11.43 7.11 13.64
N GLN A 83 -11.32 5.80 13.41
CA GLN A 83 -10.79 4.84 14.38
C GLN A 83 -9.26 4.86 14.43
N ILE A 84 -8.60 5.21 13.31
CA ILE A 84 -7.12 5.28 13.21
C ILE A 84 -6.54 6.25 14.25
N GLN A 85 -7.29 7.31 14.60
CA GLN A 85 -6.86 8.27 15.61
C GLN A 85 -6.91 7.74 17.06
N LYS A 86 -7.52 6.58 17.29
CA LYS A 86 -7.81 6.08 18.64
C LYS A 86 -7.16 4.73 18.93
N LYS A 87 -6.90 3.92 17.91
CA LYS A 87 -6.42 2.55 18.05
C LYS A 87 -5.73 2.06 16.79
N ASN A 88 -5.02 0.95 16.91
CA ASN A 88 -4.56 0.16 15.77
C ASN A 88 -5.74 -0.34 14.95
N VAL A 89 -5.73 -0.02 13.66
CA VAL A 89 -6.79 -0.40 12.72
C VAL A 89 -6.18 -1.27 11.63
N PRO A 90 -6.55 -2.56 11.52
CA PRO A 90 -6.20 -3.37 10.36
C PRO A 90 -7.02 -2.92 9.14
N LEU A 91 -6.31 -2.67 8.05
CA LEU A 91 -6.82 -2.35 6.73
C LEU A 91 -6.22 -3.31 5.72
N GLU A 92 -7.02 -3.73 4.76
CA GLU A 92 -6.53 -4.55 3.65
C GLU A 92 -6.13 -3.62 2.51
N PHE A 93 -4.90 -3.80 2.06
CA PHE A 93 -4.33 -3.09 0.91
C PHE A 93 -4.26 -4.05 -0.26
N TYR A 94 -4.51 -3.52 -1.45
CA TYR A 94 -4.53 -4.25 -2.70
C TYR A 94 -3.57 -3.53 -3.65
N TYR A 95 -2.88 -4.27 -4.51
CA TYR A 95 -2.08 -3.62 -5.53
C TYR A 95 -2.96 -3.04 -6.64
N PHE A 96 -2.53 -1.92 -7.21
CA PHE A 96 -3.11 -1.28 -8.38
C PHE A 96 -2.00 -1.05 -9.40
N HIS A 97 -2.29 -1.34 -10.68
CA HIS A 97 -1.45 -0.92 -11.79
C HIS A 97 -2.08 0.30 -12.44
N SER A 98 -1.37 1.44 -12.42
CA SER A 98 -1.74 2.54 -13.31
C SER A 98 -1.29 2.18 -14.73
N LEU A 99 -2.24 1.81 -15.59
CA LEU A 99 -1.97 1.68 -17.01
C LEU A 99 -1.65 3.08 -17.54
N ASN A 100 -0.38 3.36 -17.84
CA ASN A 100 0.02 4.52 -18.64
C ASN A 100 -0.44 4.29 -20.09
N ASN A 101 -1.74 4.34 -20.32
CA ASN A 101 -2.28 4.64 -21.62
C ASN A 101 -2.63 6.13 -21.58
N GLY A 102 -2.05 6.91 -22.49
CA GLY A 102 -2.37 8.32 -22.70
C GLY A 102 -3.80 8.55 -23.21
N ASN A 103 -4.79 7.86 -22.64
CA ASN A 103 -6.20 8.09 -22.83
C ASN A 103 -6.95 7.71 -21.54
N SER A 104 -7.68 8.71 -21.06
CA SER A 104 -8.58 8.71 -19.91
C SER A 104 -9.41 7.43 -19.71
N ASN A 105 -9.57 7.06 -18.44
CA ASN A 105 -10.62 6.19 -17.89
C ASN A 105 -10.63 4.73 -18.36
N LEU A 106 -9.87 3.86 -17.68
CA LEU A 106 -10.29 2.47 -17.51
C LEU A 106 -9.96 1.97 -16.10
N TRP A 107 -10.99 1.98 -15.26
CA TRP A 107 -11.02 1.30 -13.96
C TRP A 107 -11.26 -0.18 -14.21
N SER A 108 -10.21 -0.99 -14.28
CA SER A 108 -10.38 -2.44 -14.25
C SER A 108 -10.42 -2.91 -12.79
N LYS A 109 -11.63 -3.13 -12.27
CA LYS A 109 -11.85 -4.06 -11.15
C LYS A 109 -11.56 -5.46 -11.67
N THR A 110 -10.52 -6.12 -11.15
CA THR A 110 -10.37 -7.56 -11.29
C THR A 110 -11.26 -8.25 -10.24
N ASN A 111 -12.07 -9.20 -10.72
CA ASN A 111 -13.02 -10.03 -9.97
C ASN A 111 -12.36 -10.83 -8.85
#